data_AF-A0A7D9DU58-F1
#
_entry.id   AF-A0A7D9DU58-F1
#
_cell.length_a   1.000
_cell.length_b   1.000
_cell.length_c   1.000
_cell.angle_alpha   90.00
_cell.angle_beta   90.00
_cell.angle_gamma   90.00
#
_symmetry.space_group_name_H-M   'P 1'
#
loop_
_entity.id
_entity.type
_entity.pdbx_description
1 polymer ?
#
loop_
_entity_poly.entity_id
_entity_poly.type
_entity_poly.pdbx_seq_one_letter_code
_entity_poly.pdbx_strand_id
1 'polypeptide(L)'
;MASLNKTSPEFRNFFIYNSTLGPKEGMEHEKIVLYLPVEEDIEKKIRNVGLCEAIVKFTEQFTPDKPCESVHTQKTRQVFYEPEKDYWMIMTVTIPFSEKIVDNAGKEPERHYHNEDVHDTVLRAVLKQTYQMFKLFNGSFQHILSVCDLDELRRRLDYFFGRYLGTINFSTVDILSVFSGIHFLPLDKNAFLKVSCFMNVIEHKFSSIKYTVFMFDDQIVWSGLEQEDMRVLYRYLTTSLIPVTNEEWIIYDKQMVARGENTTSRNHRGRFVTCPPEVMDEVRGPPRKLPRIFIEEEDGLKEFFLVVYQ
;
A
#
# COMPACT_ATOMS: atom_id res chain seq x y z
N MET A 1 41.40 -6.94 -7.86
CA MET A 1 40.12 -7.58 -7.50
C MET A 1 39.08 -7.03 -8.47
N ALA A 2 38.53 -7.86 -9.36
CA ALA A 2 37.49 -7.41 -10.28
C ALA A 2 36.26 -7.00 -9.46
N SER A 3 35.76 -5.77 -9.62
CA SER A 3 34.54 -5.32 -8.98
C SER A 3 33.36 -6.05 -9.60
N LEU A 4 32.79 -7.01 -8.87
CA LEU A 4 31.50 -7.60 -9.20
C LEU A 4 30.43 -6.54 -8.89
N ASN A 5 29.97 -5.82 -9.91
CA ASN A 5 28.80 -4.96 -9.77
C ASN A 5 27.57 -5.87 -9.71
N LYS A 6 27.07 -6.10 -8.50
CA LYS A 6 25.81 -6.81 -8.26
C LYS A 6 24.65 -5.87 -8.58
N THR A 7 23.72 -6.30 -9.42
CA THR A 7 22.48 -5.55 -9.66
C THR A 7 21.55 -5.62 -8.45
N SER A 8 20.52 -4.80 -8.41
CA SER A 8 19.47 -4.86 -7.38
C SER A 8 18.19 -5.49 -7.93
N PRO A 9 17.28 -6.00 -7.07
CA PRO A 9 15.99 -6.46 -7.52
C PRO A 9 15.18 -5.29 -8.06
N GLU A 10 14.57 -5.47 -9.24
CA GLU A 10 13.80 -4.43 -9.90
C GLU A 10 12.39 -4.90 -10.23
N PHE A 11 11.44 -3.98 -10.14
CA PHE A 11 10.08 -4.18 -10.60
C PHE A 11 10.07 -4.48 -12.10
N ARG A 12 9.47 -5.61 -12.51
CA ARG A 12 9.36 -5.98 -13.92
C ARG A 12 7.98 -5.71 -14.49
N ASN A 13 6.95 -6.25 -13.84
CA ASN A 13 5.56 -5.98 -14.20
C ASN A 13 4.62 -6.29 -13.03
N PHE A 14 3.43 -5.72 -13.10
CA PHE A 14 2.32 -6.02 -12.22
C PHE A 14 1.03 -5.98 -13.02
N PHE A 15 0.12 -6.91 -12.75
CA PHE A 15 -1.18 -6.89 -13.38
C PHE A 15 -2.25 -7.48 -12.48
N ILE A 16 -3.48 -7.02 -12.73
CA ILE A 16 -4.69 -7.52 -12.11
C ILE A 16 -5.56 -8.09 -13.22
N TYR A 17 -5.99 -9.33 -13.07
CA TYR A 17 -6.95 -9.94 -13.98
C TYR A 17 -8.14 -10.51 -13.23
N ASN A 18 -9.25 -10.67 -13.95
CA ASN A 18 -10.38 -11.45 -13.47
C ASN A 18 -10.80 -12.47 -14.53
N SER A 19 -10.79 -13.76 -14.16
CA SER A 19 -11.06 -14.88 -15.06
C SER A 19 -12.51 -14.96 -15.55
N THR A 20 -13.46 -14.30 -14.88
CA THR A 20 -14.88 -14.28 -15.28
C THR A 20 -15.17 -13.24 -16.36
N LEU A 21 -14.25 -12.29 -16.58
CA LEU A 21 -14.36 -11.31 -17.67
C LEU A 21 -13.92 -11.97 -19.00
N GLY A 22 -14.44 -11.50 -20.13
CA GLY A 22 -14.10 -12.04 -21.46
C GLY A 22 -14.33 -13.56 -21.61
N PRO A 23 -15.55 -14.08 -21.41
CA PRO A 23 -15.82 -15.53 -21.37
C PRO A 23 -15.76 -16.21 -22.75
N LYS A 24 -15.65 -15.45 -23.84
CA LYS A 24 -15.64 -15.97 -25.22
C LYS A 24 -14.22 -15.95 -25.79
N GLU A 25 -13.95 -16.88 -26.70
CA GLU A 25 -12.70 -16.91 -27.48
C GLU A 25 -12.53 -15.60 -28.26
N GLY A 26 -11.34 -15.00 -28.18
CA GLY A 26 -11.03 -13.68 -28.74
C GLY A 26 -11.29 -12.49 -27.81
N MET A 27 -11.90 -12.72 -26.63
CA MET A 27 -12.13 -11.69 -25.60
C MET A 27 -11.12 -11.77 -24.45
N GLU A 28 -9.97 -12.45 -24.62
CA GLU A 28 -9.01 -12.68 -23.53
C GLU A 28 -8.44 -11.36 -22.98
N HIS A 29 -8.36 -10.32 -23.82
CA HIS A 29 -7.92 -9.00 -23.41
C HIS A 29 -8.86 -8.35 -22.37
N GLU A 30 -10.14 -8.71 -22.35
CA GLU A 30 -11.12 -8.16 -21.40
C GLU A 30 -10.87 -8.65 -19.97
N LYS A 31 -10.20 -9.80 -19.80
CA LYS A 31 -9.75 -10.32 -18.49
C LYS A 31 -8.79 -9.38 -17.79
N ILE A 32 -8.06 -8.57 -18.55
CA ILE A 32 -7.08 -7.63 -18.01
C ILE A 32 -7.85 -6.46 -17.40
N VAL A 33 -7.70 -6.30 -16.09
CA VAL A 33 -8.26 -5.16 -15.34
C VAL A 33 -7.20 -4.07 -15.23
N LEU A 34 -5.95 -4.43 -14.97
CA LEU A 34 -4.82 -3.50 -14.95
C LEU A 34 -3.56 -4.22 -15.42
N TYR A 35 -2.68 -3.51 -16.14
CA TYR A 35 -1.35 -4.01 -16.47
C TYR A 35 -0.33 -2.87 -16.45
N LEU A 36 0.75 -3.04 -15.69
CA LEU A 36 1.86 -2.11 -15.54
C LEU A 36 3.17 -2.80 -15.95
N PRO A 37 4.02 -2.17 -16.79
CA PRO A 37 3.84 -0.86 -17.42
C PRO A 37 2.72 -0.84 -18.48
N VAL A 38 2.07 0.31 -18.67
CA VAL A 38 0.87 0.46 -19.53
C VAL A 38 1.24 0.31 -21.01
N GLU A 39 2.47 0.65 -21.37
CA GLU A 39 3.01 0.69 -22.73
C GLU A 39 3.33 -0.70 -23.29
N GLU A 40 3.24 -1.74 -22.47
CA GLU A 40 3.50 -3.12 -22.90
C GLU A 40 2.49 -3.55 -23.99
N ASP A 41 3.00 -4.30 -24.97
CA ASP A 41 2.20 -4.83 -26.07
C ASP A 41 1.03 -5.71 -25.60
N ILE A 42 -0.12 -5.57 -26.26
CA ILE A 42 -1.36 -6.24 -25.86
C ILE A 42 -1.26 -7.76 -25.98
N GLU A 43 -0.59 -8.30 -27.00
CA GLU A 43 -0.41 -9.74 -27.15
C GLU A 43 0.45 -10.31 -26.02
N LYS A 44 1.46 -9.55 -25.58
CA LYS A 44 2.28 -9.92 -24.43
C LYS A 44 1.50 -9.86 -23.11
N LYS A 45 0.61 -8.87 -22.93
CA LYS A 45 -0.29 -8.81 -21.78
C LYS A 45 -1.22 -10.02 -21.72
N ILE A 46 -1.89 -10.35 -22.83
CA ILE A 46 -2.78 -11.51 -22.95
C ILE A 46 -2.02 -12.80 -22.64
N ARG A 47 -0.83 -12.98 -23.20
CA ARG A 47 0.02 -14.16 -22.97
C ARG A 47 0.42 -14.32 -21.50
N ASN A 48 0.79 -13.22 -20.84
CA ASN A 48 1.19 -13.24 -19.43
C ASN A 48 0.00 -13.60 -18.53
N VAL A 49 -1.17 -13.01 -18.77
CA VAL A 49 -2.40 -13.35 -18.03
C VAL A 49 -2.80 -14.79 -18.27
N GLY A 50 -2.84 -15.24 -19.53
CA GLY A 50 -3.20 -16.62 -19.88
C GLY A 50 -2.27 -17.66 -19.25
N LEU A 51 -0.96 -17.39 -19.23
CA LEU A 51 0.01 -18.27 -18.56
C LEU A 51 -0.25 -18.34 -17.04
N CYS A 52 -0.47 -17.20 -16.39
CA CYS A 52 -0.70 -17.14 -14.95
C CYS A 52 -2.03 -17.79 -14.56
N GLU A 53 -3.09 -17.56 -15.33
CA GLU A 53 -4.39 -18.22 -15.17
C GLU A 53 -4.26 -19.75 -15.32
N ALA A 54 -3.51 -20.21 -16.33
CA ALA A 54 -3.28 -21.65 -16.52
C ALA A 54 -2.50 -22.27 -15.36
N ILE A 55 -1.49 -21.58 -14.82
CA ILE A 55 -0.72 -22.03 -13.66
C ILE A 55 -1.63 -22.15 -12.43
N VAL A 56 -2.42 -21.12 -12.13
CA VAL A 56 -3.36 -21.12 -10.99
C VAL A 56 -4.32 -22.32 -11.12
N LYS A 57 -5.04 -22.43 -12.24
CA LYS A 57 -6.00 -23.52 -12.50
C LYS A 57 -5.36 -24.90 -12.45
N PHE A 58 -4.14 -25.04 -12.97
CA PHE A 58 -3.41 -26.29 -12.89
C PHE A 58 -3.08 -26.65 -11.44
N THR A 59 -2.58 -25.70 -10.64
CA THR A 59 -2.22 -25.95 -9.24
C THR A 59 -3.43 -26.24 -8.34
N GLU A 60 -4.59 -25.62 -8.62
CA GLU A 60 -5.84 -25.87 -7.91
C GLU A 60 -6.29 -27.33 -8.00
N GLN A 61 -5.98 -28.03 -9.10
CA GLN A 61 -6.29 -29.45 -9.26
C GLN A 61 -5.53 -30.34 -8.27
N PHE A 62 -4.37 -29.89 -7.78
CA PHE A 62 -3.56 -30.61 -6.81
C PHE A 62 -3.79 -30.11 -5.38
N THR A 63 -4.02 -28.80 -5.22
CA THR A 63 -4.25 -28.16 -3.93
C THR A 63 -5.37 -27.11 -4.05
N PRO A 64 -6.64 -27.50 -3.87
CA PRO A 64 -7.78 -26.58 -4.02
C PRO A 64 -7.74 -25.39 -3.06
N ASP A 65 -7.30 -25.62 -1.82
CA ASP A 65 -7.33 -24.60 -0.76
C ASP A 65 -6.14 -23.63 -0.79
N LYS A 66 -5.11 -23.94 -1.58
CA LYS A 66 -3.88 -23.14 -1.71
C LYS A 66 -3.38 -23.17 -3.16
N PRO A 67 -4.04 -22.40 -4.04
CA PRO A 67 -3.54 -22.18 -5.40
C PRO A 67 -2.12 -21.61 -5.40
N CYS A 68 -1.47 -21.62 -6.57
CA CYS A 68 -0.09 -21.16 -6.76
C CYS A 68 0.18 -19.82 -6.06
N GLU A 69 1.18 -19.78 -5.17
CA GLU A 69 1.57 -18.56 -4.46
C GLU A 69 2.76 -17.83 -5.11
N SER A 70 3.63 -18.57 -5.78
CA SER A 70 4.84 -18.03 -6.42
C SER A 70 5.39 -18.95 -7.50
N VAL A 71 5.97 -18.34 -8.54
CA VAL A 71 6.69 -19.02 -9.62
C VAL A 71 8.12 -18.48 -9.69
N HIS A 72 9.07 -19.40 -9.77
CA HIS A 72 10.50 -19.12 -9.72
C HIS A 72 11.12 -19.42 -11.08
N THR A 73 11.81 -18.44 -11.64
CA THR A 73 12.65 -18.65 -12.83
C THR A 73 14.07 -18.25 -12.52
N GLN A 74 15.01 -18.56 -13.42
CA GLN A 74 16.41 -18.12 -13.26
C GLN A 74 16.54 -16.60 -13.12
N LYS A 75 15.67 -15.82 -13.79
CA LYS A 75 15.80 -14.36 -13.93
C LYS A 75 14.73 -13.57 -13.18
N THR A 76 13.66 -14.22 -12.73
CA THR A 76 12.53 -13.53 -12.09
C THR A 76 11.91 -14.34 -10.98
N ARG A 77 11.38 -13.61 -10.00
CA ARG A 77 10.40 -14.10 -9.03
C ARG A 77 9.03 -13.54 -9.38
N GLN A 78 8.03 -14.40 -9.46
CA GLN A 78 6.63 -13.99 -9.65
C GLN A 78 5.82 -14.45 -8.45
N VAL A 79 4.97 -13.57 -7.92
CA VAL A 79 4.10 -13.87 -6.78
C VAL A 79 2.64 -13.61 -7.11
N PHE A 80 1.76 -14.39 -6.49
CA PHE A 80 0.34 -14.46 -6.77
C PHE A 80 -0.45 -14.16 -5.49
N TYR A 81 -1.52 -13.39 -5.63
CA TYR A 81 -2.44 -13.10 -4.55
C TYR A 81 -3.85 -12.85 -5.10
N GLU A 82 -4.83 -13.55 -4.55
CA GLU A 82 -6.25 -13.29 -4.79
C GLU A 82 -6.80 -12.45 -3.62
N PRO A 83 -6.86 -11.11 -3.72
CA PRO A 83 -7.46 -10.26 -2.69
C PRO A 83 -8.96 -10.44 -2.53
N GLU A 84 -9.63 -10.74 -3.63
CA GLU A 84 -11.07 -10.78 -3.80
C GLU A 84 -11.38 -11.92 -4.76
N LYS A 85 -12.51 -12.60 -4.55
CA LYS A 85 -12.90 -13.74 -5.38
C LYS A 85 -12.80 -13.40 -6.88
N ASP A 86 -12.13 -14.28 -7.61
CA ASP A 86 -11.86 -14.22 -9.06
C ASP A 86 -10.90 -13.10 -9.50
N TYR A 87 -10.49 -12.20 -8.60
CA TYR A 87 -9.52 -11.14 -8.89
C TYR A 87 -8.12 -11.55 -8.45
N TRP A 88 -7.23 -11.68 -9.42
CA TRP A 88 -5.85 -12.07 -9.18
C TRP A 88 -4.91 -10.91 -9.40
N MET A 89 -4.06 -10.64 -8.40
CA MET A 89 -2.92 -9.73 -8.46
C MET A 89 -1.63 -10.51 -8.64
N ILE A 90 -0.84 -10.13 -9.65
CA ILE A 90 0.43 -10.76 -9.97
C ILE A 90 1.51 -9.70 -10.01
N MET A 91 2.62 -9.95 -9.32
CA MET A 91 3.80 -9.09 -9.34
C MET A 91 5.02 -9.92 -9.73
N THR A 92 5.81 -9.38 -10.67
CA THR A 92 7.07 -9.98 -11.10
C THR A 92 8.23 -9.04 -10.80
N VAL A 93 9.26 -9.56 -10.16
CA VAL A 93 10.51 -8.86 -9.81
C VAL A 93 11.69 -9.61 -10.44
N THR A 94 12.73 -8.88 -10.86
CA THR A 94 13.96 -9.47 -11.39
C THR A 94 14.82 -10.04 -10.26
N ILE A 95 15.54 -11.14 -10.55
CA ILE A 95 16.53 -11.68 -9.63
C ILE A 95 17.86 -10.93 -9.86
N PRO A 96 18.48 -10.37 -8.80
CA PRO A 96 19.81 -9.77 -8.87
C PRO A 96 20.84 -10.70 -9.49
N PHE A 97 21.78 -10.16 -10.24
CA PHE A 97 22.91 -10.93 -10.74
C PHE A 97 24.21 -10.16 -10.63
N SER A 98 25.31 -10.89 -10.57
CA SER A 98 26.66 -10.35 -10.67
C SER A 98 27.31 -10.85 -11.95
N GLU A 99 27.87 -9.93 -12.74
CA GLU A 99 28.64 -10.25 -13.93
C GLU A 99 30.12 -10.39 -13.62
N LYS A 100 30.70 -11.50 -14.07
CA LYS A 100 32.15 -11.71 -14.05
C LYS A 100 32.68 -11.49 -15.47
N ILE A 101 33.39 -10.37 -15.66
CA ILE A 101 34.10 -10.12 -16.92
C ILE A 101 35.27 -11.09 -16.98
N VAL A 102 35.26 -11.97 -17.97
CA VAL A 102 36.37 -12.89 -18.23
C VAL A 102 37.30 -12.21 -19.22
N ASP A 103 38.55 -11.94 -18.84
CA ASP A 103 39.57 -11.27 -19.67
C ASP A 103 39.99 -12.05 -20.94
N ASN A 104 39.27 -13.11 -21.31
CA ASN A 104 39.50 -13.86 -22.53
C ASN A 104 38.58 -13.35 -23.64
N ALA A 105 39.20 -12.70 -24.64
CA ALA A 105 38.54 -12.19 -25.83
C ALA A 105 37.63 -13.27 -26.47
N GLY A 106 36.31 -13.07 -26.39
CA GLY A 106 35.30 -13.87 -27.09
C GLY A 106 34.36 -14.73 -26.25
N LYS A 107 34.47 -14.75 -24.92
CA LYS A 107 33.43 -15.38 -24.06
C LYS A 107 32.44 -14.35 -23.54
N GLU A 108 31.14 -14.63 -23.71
CA GLU A 108 30.04 -13.89 -23.09
C GLU A 108 30.27 -13.80 -21.57
N PRO A 109 29.96 -12.65 -20.94
CA PRO A 109 30.12 -12.46 -19.51
C PRO A 109 29.29 -13.48 -18.71
N GLU A 110 29.91 -14.12 -17.72
CA GLU A 110 29.22 -15.10 -16.88
C GLU A 110 28.34 -14.38 -15.85
N ARG A 111 27.04 -14.68 -15.86
CA ARG A 111 26.04 -14.10 -14.94
C ARG A 111 25.69 -15.09 -13.83
N HIS A 112 25.97 -14.72 -12.60
CA HIS A 112 25.54 -15.48 -11.42
C HIS A 112 24.31 -14.79 -10.79
N TYR A 113 23.17 -15.47 -10.77
CA TYR A 113 21.91 -14.98 -10.23
C TYR A 113 21.77 -15.31 -8.73
N HIS A 114 21.37 -14.32 -7.93
CA HIS A 114 21.27 -14.41 -6.47
C HIS A 114 19.80 -14.55 -6.05
N ASN A 115 19.26 -15.76 -6.15
CA ASN A 115 17.87 -16.06 -5.80
C ASN A 115 17.54 -15.78 -4.32
N GLU A 116 18.52 -15.94 -3.44
CA GLU A 116 18.39 -15.75 -1.98
C GLU A 116 18.07 -14.32 -1.57
N ASP A 117 18.36 -13.33 -2.43
CA ASP A 117 18.08 -11.92 -2.14
C ASP A 117 16.60 -11.54 -2.31
N VAL A 118 15.78 -12.45 -2.87
CA VAL A 118 14.38 -12.18 -3.19
C VAL A 118 13.48 -13.22 -2.55
N HIS A 119 12.82 -12.82 -1.46
CA HIS A 119 11.96 -13.70 -0.66
C HIS A 119 10.48 -13.60 -1.05
N ASP A 120 9.84 -14.75 -1.22
CA ASP A 120 8.43 -14.87 -1.61
C ASP A 120 7.47 -14.27 -0.58
N THR A 121 7.73 -14.56 0.70
CA THR A 121 6.93 -14.07 1.83
C THR A 121 6.91 -12.54 1.86
N VAL A 122 8.04 -11.93 1.53
CA VAL A 122 8.21 -10.48 1.51
C VAL A 122 7.42 -9.86 0.36
N LEU A 123 7.63 -10.35 -0.87
CA LEU A 123 6.91 -9.85 -2.05
C LEU A 123 5.40 -10.05 -1.95
N ARG A 124 4.95 -11.21 -1.45
CA ARG A 124 3.52 -11.46 -1.23
C ARG A 124 2.93 -10.54 -0.18
N ALA A 125 3.66 -10.27 0.89
CA ALA A 125 3.19 -9.33 1.89
C ALA A 125 3.09 -7.91 1.32
N VAL A 126 4.07 -7.45 0.53
CA VAL A 126 3.98 -6.17 -0.21
C VAL A 126 2.73 -6.12 -1.08
N LEU A 127 2.43 -7.21 -1.79
CA LEU A 127 1.25 -7.31 -2.66
C LEU A 127 -0.06 -7.17 -1.88
N LYS A 128 -0.19 -7.92 -0.77
CA LYS A 128 -1.33 -7.84 0.17
C LYS A 128 -1.47 -6.45 0.74
N GLN A 129 -0.38 -5.91 1.23
CA GLN A 129 -0.28 -4.58 1.81
C GLN A 129 -0.70 -3.48 0.86
N THR A 130 -0.33 -3.59 -0.42
CA THR A 130 -0.70 -2.63 -1.45
C THR A 130 -2.20 -2.67 -1.71
N TYR A 131 -2.80 -3.86 -1.80
CA TYR A 131 -4.25 -4.00 -1.91
C TYR A 131 -4.98 -3.42 -0.70
N GLN A 132 -4.52 -3.71 0.52
CA GLN A 132 -5.14 -3.18 1.73
C GLN A 132 -5.11 -1.64 1.78
N MET A 133 -4.01 -1.04 1.33
CA MET A 133 -3.92 0.42 1.19
C MET A 133 -4.88 0.95 0.11
N PHE A 134 -5.02 0.24 -1.02
CA PHE A 134 -6.02 0.58 -2.03
C PHE A 134 -7.44 0.54 -1.46
N LYS A 135 -7.79 -0.58 -0.78
CA LYS A 135 -9.09 -0.82 -0.16
C LYS A 135 -9.43 0.27 0.85
N LEU A 136 -8.47 0.66 1.69
CA LEU A 136 -8.66 1.72 2.67
C LEU A 136 -9.14 3.04 2.05
N PHE A 137 -8.70 3.43 0.84
CA PHE A 137 -9.05 4.72 0.24
C PHE A 137 -10.08 4.67 -0.89
N ASN A 138 -10.30 3.50 -1.49
CA ASN A 138 -11.17 3.34 -2.67
C ASN A 138 -12.34 2.37 -2.43
N GLY A 139 -12.27 1.57 -1.36
CA GLY A 139 -13.10 0.39 -1.13
C GLY A 139 -12.59 -0.84 -1.88
N SER A 140 -13.28 -1.97 -1.72
CA SER A 140 -12.99 -3.21 -2.46
C SER A 140 -13.33 -3.07 -3.95
N PHE A 141 -12.77 -3.93 -4.81
CA PHE A 141 -13.11 -3.98 -6.23
C PHE A 141 -14.61 -4.24 -6.42
N GLN A 142 -15.16 -5.17 -5.65
CA GLN A 142 -16.60 -5.48 -5.65
C GLN A 142 -17.45 -4.29 -5.18
N HIS A 143 -17.01 -3.56 -4.16
CA HIS A 143 -17.70 -2.34 -3.72
C HIS A 143 -17.75 -1.30 -4.85
N ILE A 144 -16.62 -1.05 -5.51
CA ILE A 144 -16.54 -0.11 -6.63
C ILE A 144 -17.45 -0.55 -7.78
N LEU A 145 -17.48 -1.84 -8.11
CA LEU A 145 -18.39 -2.36 -9.14
C LEU A 145 -19.87 -2.30 -8.76
N SER A 146 -20.20 -2.36 -7.47
CA SER A 146 -21.60 -2.26 -7.00
C SER A 146 -22.15 -0.84 -7.08
N VAL A 147 -21.27 0.17 -6.94
CA VAL A 147 -21.63 1.59 -6.92
C VAL A 147 -21.36 2.27 -8.28
N CYS A 148 -20.40 1.77 -9.05
CA CYS A 148 -19.93 2.33 -10.31
C CYS A 148 -19.87 1.24 -11.39
N ASP A 149 -18.85 1.27 -12.26
CA ASP A 149 -18.63 0.31 -13.35
C ASP A 149 -17.17 -0.15 -13.43
N LEU A 150 -16.90 -1.06 -14.37
CA LEU A 150 -15.57 -1.63 -14.60
C LEU A 150 -14.57 -0.56 -15.07
N ASP A 151 -14.99 0.43 -15.85
CA ASP A 151 -14.10 1.45 -16.38
C ASP A 151 -13.62 2.40 -15.28
N GLU A 152 -14.50 2.76 -14.33
CA GLU A 152 -14.12 3.51 -13.14
C GLU A 152 -13.20 2.69 -12.23
N LEU A 153 -13.42 1.38 -12.08
CA LEU A 153 -12.50 0.50 -11.37
C LEU A 153 -11.11 0.53 -12.03
N ARG A 154 -11.03 0.33 -13.35
CA ARG A 154 -9.77 0.40 -14.11
C ARG A 154 -9.05 1.73 -13.91
N ARG A 155 -9.78 2.85 -13.96
CA ARG A 155 -9.24 4.19 -13.76
C ARG A 155 -8.66 4.39 -12.35
N ARG A 156 -9.36 3.93 -11.31
CA ARG A 156 -8.88 4.01 -9.91
C ARG A 156 -7.66 3.14 -9.69
N LEU A 157 -7.65 1.93 -10.25
CA LEU A 157 -6.52 1.01 -10.17
C LEU A 157 -5.29 1.60 -10.85
N ASP A 158 -5.42 2.10 -12.08
CA ASP A 158 -4.32 2.72 -12.81
C ASP A 158 -3.71 3.90 -12.04
N TYR A 159 -4.56 4.82 -11.56
CA TYR A 159 -4.13 5.97 -10.78
C TYR A 159 -3.40 5.58 -9.49
N PHE A 160 -3.95 4.62 -8.73
CA PHE A 160 -3.38 4.22 -7.45
C PHE A 160 -2.10 3.40 -7.64
N PHE A 161 -2.18 2.27 -8.35
CA PHE A 161 -1.06 1.33 -8.47
C PHE A 161 0.07 1.90 -9.31
N GLY A 162 -0.22 2.67 -10.36
CA GLY A 162 0.79 3.30 -11.19
C GLY A 162 1.70 4.25 -10.41
N ARG A 163 1.19 4.89 -9.35
CA ARG A 163 1.98 5.74 -8.45
C ARG A 163 2.53 4.99 -7.26
N TYR A 164 1.69 4.21 -6.58
CA TYR A 164 2.06 3.56 -5.33
C TYR A 164 3.20 2.54 -5.53
N LEU A 165 3.15 1.72 -6.58
CA LEU A 165 4.21 0.73 -6.85
C LEU A 165 5.56 1.41 -7.15
N GLY A 166 5.55 2.59 -7.76
CA GLY A 166 6.76 3.39 -8.00
C GLY A 166 7.41 3.93 -6.72
N THR A 167 6.69 3.98 -5.60
CA THR A 167 7.25 4.36 -4.29
C THR A 167 7.95 3.21 -3.58
N ILE A 168 7.74 1.97 -4.03
CA ILE A 168 8.28 0.77 -3.38
C ILE A 168 9.70 0.54 -3.88
N ASN A 169 10.67 0.56 -2.96
CA ASN A 169 12.05 0.23 -3.27
C ASN A 169 12.34 -1.26 -2.98
N PHE A 170 12.22 -2.09 -4.02
CA PHE A 170 12.48 -3.54 -3.93
C PHE A 170 13.90 -3.93 -3.49
N SER A 171 14.85 -2.98 -3.48
CA SER A 171 16.21 -3.21 -2.97
C SER A 171 16.30 -3.13 -1.44
N THR A 172 15.36 -2.41 -0.81
CA THR A 172 15.34 -2.18 0.65
C THR A 172 14.15 -2.82 1.34
N VAL A 173 13.20 -3.36 0.58
CA VAL A 173 12.07 -4.12 1.15
C VAL A 173 12.63 -5.37 1.81
N ASP A 174 12.51 -5.41 3.13
CA ASP A 174 12.93 -6.54 3.95
C ASP A 174 11.74 -7.14 4.69
N ILE A 175 12.02 -8.23 5.40
CA ILE A 175 11.01 -8.92 6.19
C ILE A 175 10.45 -8.04 7.33
N LEU A 176 11.25 -7.10 7.87
CA LEU A 176 10.84 -6.22 8.95
C LEU A 176 9.81 -5.18 8.47
N SER A 177 10.02 -4.62 7.27
CA SER A 177 9.09 -3.72 6.60
C SER A 177 7.74 -4.40 6.35
N VAL A 178 7.76 -5.70 6.07
CA VAL A 178 6.59 -6.54 5.85
C VAL A 178 5.82 -6.83 7.13
N PHE A 179 6.51 -6.99 8.26
CA PHE A 179 5.83 -7.25 9.52
C PHE A 179 5.04 -6.05 10.06
N SER A 180 5.30 -4.82 9.56
CA SER A 180 4.47 -3.60 9.76
C SER A 180 3.73 -3.60 11.10
N GLY A 181 4.50 -3.81 12.17
CA GLY A 181 3.96 -3.98 13.51
C GLY A 181 3.30 -2.69 13.98
N ILE A 182 2.18 -2.83 14.66
CA ILE A 182 1.62 -1.73 15.44
C ILE A 182 2.44 -1.65 16.72
N HIS A 183 3.03 -0.49 17.00
CA HIS A 183 3.73 -0.25 18.26
C HIS A 183 2.76 0.35 19.25
N PHE A 184 2.42 -0.41 20.30
CA PHE A 184 1.64 0.13 21.41
C PHE A 184 2.55 0.76 22.45
N LEU A 185 2.18 1.95 22.95
CA LEU A 185 2.90 2.60 24.04
C LEU A 185 2.64 1.87 25.35
N PRO A 186 3.69 1.34 26.03
CA PRO A 186 3.52 0.73 27.34
C PRO A 186 3.11 1.80 28.36
N LEU A 187 1.90 1.66 28.91
CA LEU A 187 1.35 2.58 29.91
C LEU A 187 1.00 1.86 31.20
N ASP A 188 1.07 2.58 32.31
CA ASP A 188 0.47 2.11 33.55
C ASP A 188 -1.06 2.08 33.44
N LYS A 189 -1.68 1.26 34.31
CA LYS A 189 -3.14 1.06 34.28
C LYS A 189 -3.93 2.36 34.43
N ASN A 190 -3.46 3.31 35.22
CA ASN A 190 -4.18 4.57 35.45
C ASN A 190 -4.08 5.49 34.24
N ALA A 191 -2.90 5.59 33.62
CA ALA A 191 -2.72 6.36 32.39
C ALA A 191 -3.58 5.80 31.25
N PHE A 192 -3.56 4.48 31.05
CA PHE A 192 -4.40 3.83 30.04
C PHE A 192 -5.90 4.07 30.29
N LEU A 193 -6.38 3.86 31.53
CA LEU A 193 -7.79 4.08 31.87
C LEU A 193 -8.21 5.53 31.67
N LYS A 194 -7.35 6.51 31.96
CA LYS A 194 -7.65 7.93 31.70
C LYS A 194 -7.86 8.20 30.22
N VAL A 195 -6.98 7.66 29.36
CA VAL A 195 -7.12 7.82 27.90
C VAL A 195 -8.37 7.10 27.40
N SER A 196 -8.60 5.86 27.82
CA SER A 196 -9.80 5.10 27.45
C SER A 196 -11.09 5.80 27.86
N CYS A 197 -11.19 6.29 29.11
CA CYS A 197 -12.33 7.07 29.56
C CYS A 197 -12.52 8.35 28.73
N PHE A 198 -11.44 9.05 28.41
CA PHE A 198 -11.51 10.26 27.60
C PHE A 198 -12.01 9.98 26.18
N MET A 199 -11.50 8.93 25.52
CA MET A 199 -11.96 8.51 24.20
C MET A 199 -13.44 8.08 24.21
N ASN A 200 -13.85 7.29 25.21
CA ASN A 200 -15.25 6.89 25.36
C ASN A 200 -16.19 8.09 25.56
N VAL A 201 -15.76 9.12 26.30
CA VAL A 201 -16.53 10.36 26.45
C VAL A 201 -16.65 11.11 25.13
N ILE A 202 -15.60 11.13 24.30
CA ILE A 202 -15.65 11.73 22.96
C ILE A 202 -16.67 11.00 22.08
N GLU A 203 -16.57 9.68 21.98
CA GLU A 203 -17.46 8.85 21.17
C GLU A 203 -18.92 8.94 21.63
N HIS A 204 -19.15 9.01 22.95
CA HIS A 204 -20.49 9.17 23.50
C HIS A 204 -21.07 10.57 23.26
N LYS A 205 -20.25 11.62 23.39
CA LYS A 205 -20.70 13.02 23.28
C LYS A 205 -20.92 13.45 21.83
N PHE A 206 -20.19 12.88 20.88
CA PHE A 206 -20.24 13.23 19.47
C PHE A 206 -20.65 12.02 18.63
N SER A 207 -21.94 11.88 18.36
CA SER A 207 -22.49 10.75 17.59
C SER A 207 -21.92 10.59 16.17
N SER A 208 -21.34 11.65 15.62
CA SER A 208 -20.65 11.66 14.32
C SER A 208 -19.29 10.98 14.36
N ILE A 209 -18.68 10.82 15.55
CA ILE A 209 -17.42 10.12 15.73
C ILE A 209 -17.74 8.65 16.02
N LYS A 210 -17.36 7.77 15.09
CA LYS A 210 -17.56 6.32 15.25
C LYS A 210 -16.35 5.60 15.82
N TYR A 211 -15.16 6.00 15.38
CA TYR A 211 -13.91 5.40 15.82
C TYR A 211 -12.95 6.49 16.26
N THR A 212 -12.22 6.21 17.34
CA THR A 212 -11.12 7.05 17.80
C THR A 212 -9.81 6.28 17.82
N VAL A 213 -8.73 6.98 17.49
CA VAL A 213 -7.37 6.48 17.63
C VAL A 213 -6.57 7.54 18.36
N PHE A 214 -5.87 7.16 19.41
CA PHE A 214 -4.97 8.04 20.16
C PHE A 214 -3.55 7.53 20.01
N MET A 215 -2.69 8.39 19.48
CA MET A 215 -1.27 8.12 19.26
C MET A 215 -0.40 9.11 20.04
N PHE A 216 0.75 8.64 20.50
CA PHE A 216 1.78 9.45 21.13
C PHE A 216 3.15 8.96 20.65
N ASP A 217 3.96 9.87 20.10
CA ASP A 217 5.31 9.57 19.59
C ASP A 217 5.35 8.36 18.64
N ASP A 218 4.48 8.41 17.61
CA ASP A 218 4.26 7.33 16.63
C ASP A 218 3.85 5.97 17.24
N GLN A 219 3.44 5.92 18.51
CA GLN A 219 2.95 4.72 19.17
C GLN A 219 1.45 4.84 19.47
N ILE A 220 0.72 3.73 19.31
CA ILE A 220 -0.71 3.66 19.61
C ILE A 220 -0.91 3.49 21.11
N VAL A 221 -1.78 4.32 21.67
CA VAL A 221 -2.24 4.21 23.04
C VAL A 221 -3.65 3.62 23.09
N TRP A 222 -4.52 4.05 22.19
CA TRP A 222 -5.90 3.59 22.07
C TRP A 222 -6.29 3.48 20.60
N SER A 223 -7.05 2.45 20.26
CA SER A 223 -7.66 2.28 18.95
C SER A 223 -9.04 1.65 19.13
N GLY A 224 -10.07 2.31 18.59
CA GLY A 224 -11.41 1.72 18.43
C GLY A 224 -11.55 0.88 17.15
N LEU A 225 -10.53 0.84 16.29
CA LEU A 225 -10.52 0.07 15.05
C LEU A 225 -10.02 -1.35 15.26
N GLU A 226 -10.50 -2.27 14.42
CA GLU A 226 -9.96 -3.63 14.33
C GLU A 226 -8.48 -3.65 13.95
N GLN A 227 -7.78 -4.72 14.33
CA GLN A 227 -6.32 -4.80 14.21
C GLN A 227 -5.84 -4.72 12.75
N GLU A 228 -6.60 -5.29 11.80
CA GLU A 228 -6.24 -5.27 10.39
C GLU A 228 -6.34 -3.85 9.82
N ASP A 229 -7.48 -3.18 10.00
CA ASP A 229 -7.70 -1.81 9.54
C ASP A 229 -6.75 -0.82 10.22
N MET A 230 -6.54 -0.96 11.53
CA MET A 230 -5.60 -0.13 12.27
C MET A 230 -4.17 -0.32 11.75
N ARG A 231 -3.75 -1.52 11.33
CA ARG A 231 -2.40 -1.72 10.79
C ARG A 231 -2.19 -0.93 9.51
N VAL A 232 -3.19 -0.94 8.62
CA VAL A 232 -3.12 -0.21 7.34
C VAL A 232 -3.13 1.29 7.59
N LEU A 233 -4.03 1.76 8.46
CA LEU A 233 -4.13 3.17 8.83
C LEU A 233 -2.86 3.65 9.53
N TYR A 234 -2.33 2.90 10.49
CA TYR A 234 -1.11 3.23 11.23
C TYR A 234 0.08 3.43 10.30
N ARG A 235 0.23 2.54 9.31
CA ARG A 235 1.25 2.69 8.28
C ARG A 235 1.03 3.97 7.47
N TYR A 236 -0.18 4.23 6.98
CA TYR A 236 -0.48 5.47 6.26
C TYR A 236 -0.12 6.72 7.09
N LEU A 237 -0.47 6.72 8.38
CA LEU A 237 -0.19 7.83 9.29
C LEU A 237 1.32 8.05 9.45
N THR A 238 2.07 6.99 9.75
CA THR A 238 3.50 7.07 10.09
C THR A 238 4.42 7.17 8.87
N THR A 239 4.07 6.58 7.72
CA THR A 239 4.93 6.61 6.53
C THR A 239 4.61 7.73 5.55
N SER A 240 3.40 8.31 5.62
CA SER A 240 2.93 9.23 4.59
C SER A 240 2.32 10.50 5.14
N LEU A 241 1.38 10.44 6.10
CA LEU A 241 0.67 11.64 6.53
C LEU A 241 1.52 12.52 7.47
N ILE A 242 2.00 11.95 8.58
CA ILE A 242 2.70 12.70 9.64
C ILE A 242 4.06 13.24 9.16
N PRO A 243 4.95 12.46 8.50
CA PRO A 243 6.24 12.97 8.06
C PRO A 243 6.12 14.14 7.08
N VAL A 244 5.27 14.00 6.05
CA VAL A 244 5.08 15.04 5.04
C VAL A 244 4.48 16.30 5.67
N THR A 245 3.55 16.15 6.61
CA THR A 245 2.94 17.28 7.31
C THR A 245 3.96 18.01 8.20
N ASN A 246 4.79 17.28 8.94
CA ASN A 246 5.84 17.87 9.77
C ASN A 246 6.86 18.65 8.92
N GLU A 247 7.29 18.10 7.77
CA GLU A 247 8.19 18.78 6.85
C GLU A 247 7.61 20.08 6.30
N GLU A 248 6.34 20.07 5.86
CA GLU A 248 5.63 21.25 5.38
C GLU A 248 5.51 22.32 6.48
N TRP A 249 5.19 21.91 7.71
CA TRP A 249 5.09 22.83 8.84
C TRP A 249 6.43 23.46 9.21
N ILE A 250 7.53 22.69 9.18
CA ILE A 250 8.89 23.22 9.38
C ILE A 250 9.21 24.28 8.32
N ILE A 251 8.84 24.04 7.05
CA ILE A 251 9.06 25.00 5.96
C ILE A 251 8.23 26.26 6.18
N TYR A 252 6.94 26.11 6.52
CA TYR A 252 6.04 27.23 6.77
C TYR A 252 6.52 28.09 7.95
N ASP A 253 6.88 27.48 9.07
CA ASP A 253 7.37 28.19 10.25
C ASP A 253 8.67 28.97 9.92
N LYS A 254 9.59 28.39 9.13
CA LYS A 254 10.79 29.09 8.63
C LYS A 254 10.43 30.31 7.78
N GLN A 255 9.42 30.20 6.90
CA GLN A 255 8.96 31.32 6.08
C GLN A 255 8.31 32.43 6.90
N MET A 256 7.57 32.09 7.95
CA MET A 256 6.94 33.08 8.85
C MET A 256 7.98 33.83 9.69
N VAL A 257 8.98 33.13 10.22
CA VAL A 257 10.12 33.76 10.93
C VAL A 257 10.85 34.73 9.99
N ALA A 258 11.06 34.36 8.73
CA ALA A 258 11.66 35.24 7.73
C ALA A 258 10.84 36.52 7.43
N ARG A 259 9.52 36.49 7.70
CA ARG A 259 8.62 37.66 7.58
C ARG A 259 8.55 38.51 8.85
N GLY A 260 9.30 38.17 9.89
CA GLY A 260 9.34 38.91 11.15
C GLY A 260 8.18 38.62 12.10
N GLU A 261 7.43 37.53 11.89
CA GLU A 261 6.33 37.11 12.76
C GLU A 261 6.85 36.29 13.96
N ASN A 262 6.38 36.59 15.17
CA ASN A 262 6.77 35.88 16.40
C ASN A 262 6.13 34.49 16.46
N THR A 263 6.93 33.44 16.23
CA THR A 263 6.49 32.03 16.29
C THR A 263 6.47 31.44 17.71
N THR A 264 7.05 32.14 18.70
CA THR A 264 7.24 31.65 20.07
C THR A 264 5.95 31.41 20.86
N SER A 265 4.81 32.00 20.48
CA SER A 265 3.52 31.77 21.15
C SER A 265 2.73 30.57 20.62
N ARG A 266 3.20 29.92 19.54
CA ARG A 266 2.46 28.83 18.85
C ARG A 266 2.95 27.42 19.19
N ASN A 267 3.98 27.26 20.02
CA ASN A 267 4.63 25.97 20.30
C ASN A 267 3.76 24.94 21.08
N HIS A 268 2.55 25.28 21.55
CA HIS A 268 1.69 24.37 22.32
C HIS A 268 0.19 24.51 22.03
N ARG A 269 -0.21 24.59 20.76
CA ARG A 269 -1.63 24.42 20.40
C ARG A 269 -1.72 23.45 19.24
N GLY A 270 -2.24 22.26 19.52
CA GLY A 270 -2.42 21.23 18.51
C GLY A 270 -3.22 21.74 17.31
N ARG A 271 -2.96 21.16 16.15
CA ARG A 271 -3.42 21.58 14.83
C ARG A 271 -4.11 20.41 14.13
N PHE A 272 -5.14 20.72 13.36
CA PHE A 272 -5.72 19.73 12.45
C PHE A 272 -4.79 19.52 11.25
N VAL A 273 -4.39 18.27 11.04
CA VAL A 273 -3.65 17.83 9.85
C VAL A 273 -4.62 17.65 8.69
N THR A 274 -5.77 17.02 8.96
CA THR A 274 -6.89 16.88 8.01
C THR A 274 -8.15 17.50 8.63
N CYS A 275 -8.89 18.27 7.84
CA CYS A 275 -10.08 18.96 8.34
C CYS A 275 -11.14 19.08 7.24
N PRO A 276 -12.45 19.12 7.60
CA PRO A 276 -13.49 19.54 6.67
C PRO A 276 -13.19 20.93 6.10
N PRO A 277 -13.51 21.19 4.81
CA PRO A 277 -13.20 22.45 4.15
C PRO A 277 -13.91 23.66 4.77
N GLU A 278 -14.97 23.42 5.53
CA GLU A 278 -15.77 24.43 6.25
C GLU A 278 -15.05 24.97 7.50
N VAL A 279 -14.08 24.22 8.05
CA VAL A 279 -13.26 24.64 9.17
C VAL A 279 -11.99 25.28 8.61
N MET A 280 -12.08 26.56 8.26
CA MET A 280 -10.91 27.35 7.89
C MET A 280 -10.21 27.86 9.15
N ASP A 281 -9.01 27.36 9.43
CA ASP A 281 -8.08 28.05 10.32
C ASP A 281 -7.45 29.20 9.52
N GLU A 282 -8.10 30.37 9.51
CA GLU A 282 -7.67 31.60 8.82
C GLU A 282 -6.21 32.00 9.15
N VAL A 283 -5.65 31.44 10.23
CA VAL A 283 -4.42 31.89 10.87
C VAL A 283 -3.21 31.00 10.51
N ARG A 284 -3.41 29.81 9.90
CA ARG A 284 -2.35 28.77 9.81
C ARG A 284 -2.20 28.03 8.48
N GLY A 285 -2.94 28.41 7.43
CA GLY A 285 -2.85 27.81 6.09
C GLY A 285 -3.93 26.75 5.82
N PRO A 286 -4.09 26.28 4.56
CA PRO A 286 -5.17 25.36 4.21
C PRO A 286 -4.92 23.96 4.80
N PRO A 287 -5.84 23.40 5.61
CA PRO A 287 -5.76 22.01 6.04
C PRO A 287 -5.83 21.07 4.83
N ARG A 288 -5.22 19.88 4.93
CA ARG A 288 -5.34 18.87 3.87
C ARG A 288 -6.81 18.49 3.69
N LYS A 289 -7.21 18.27 2.44
CA LYS A 289 -8.55 17.78 2.10
C LYS A 289 -8.84 16.52 2.91
N LEU A 290 -9.99 16.51 3.57
CA LEU A 290 -10.49 15.42 4.40
C LEU A 290 -10.47 14.09 3.61
N PRO A 291 -9.58 13.14 3.97
CA PRO A 291 -9.51 11.85 3.29
C PRO A 291 -10.75 11.03 3.59
N ARG A 292 -11.29 10.40 2.54
CA ARG A 292 -12.33 9.37 2.66
C ARG A 292 -11.63 8.03 2.85
N ILE A 293 -12.04 7.28 3.86
CA ILE A 293 -11.53 5.95 4.13
C ILE A 293 -12.68 4.94 4.22
N PHE A 294 -12.40 3.69 3.89
CA PHE A 294 -13.35 2.58 3.95
C PHE A 294 -12.87 1.58 5.00
N ILE A 295 -13.78 1.21 5.90
CA ILE A 295 -13.51 0.33 7.05
C ILE A 295 -14.56 -0.78 7.02
N GLU A 296 -14.15 -2.02 7.30
CA GLU A 296 -15.06 -3.16 7.34
C GLU A 296 -15.80 -3.16 8.68
N GLU A 297 -17.13 -3.17 8.65
CA GLU A 297 -17.97 -3.40 9.84
C GLU A 297 -18.73 -4.73 9.70
N GLU A 298 -19.43 -5.17 10.76
CA GLU A 298 -20.26 -6.39 10.73
C GLU A 298 -21.31 -6.38 9.60
N ASP A 299 -21.83 -5.20 9.23
CA ASP A 299 -22.81 -5.02 8.14
C ASP A 299 -22.16 -4.86 6.75
N GLY A 300 -20.84 -4.95 6.66
CA GLY A 300 -20.04 -4.73 5.46
C GLY A 300 -19.27 -3.40 5.44
N LEU A 301 -18.62 -3.15 4.31
CA LEU A 301 -17.74 -2.01 4.10
C LEU A 301 -18.48 -0.66 4.18
N LYS A 302 -18.08 0.21 5.11
CA LYS A 302 -18.64 1.56 5.28
C LYS A 302 -17.60 2.65 5.05
N GLU A 303 -18.10 3.80 4.64
CA GLU A 303 -17.28 4.97 4.33
C GLU A 303 -17.22 5.93 5.53
N PHE A 304 -16.02 6.39 5.84
CA PHE A 304 -15.72 7.33 6.92
C PHE A 304 -14.82 8.46 6.44
N PHE A 305 -14.80 9.55 7.21
CA PHE A 305 -13.85 10.63 7.01
C PHE A 305 -12.75 10.57 8.07
N LEU A 306 -11.50 10.63 7.63
CA LEU A 306 -10.33 10.60 8.51
C LEU A 306 -9.97 12.02 8.97
N VAL A 307 -10.28 12.35 10.23
CA VAL A 307 -9.86 13.60 10.88
C VAL A 307 -8.65 13.32 11.76
N VAL A 308 -7.55 14.06 11.53
CA VAL A 308 -6.30 13.92 12.28
C VAL A 308 -5.98 15.26 12.94
N TYR A 309 -5.78 15.21 14.26
CA TYR A 309 -5.40 16.34 15.10
C TYR A 309 -4.11 15.99 15.83
N GLN A 310 -3.13 16.90 15.80
CA GLN A 310 -1.79 16.72 16.37
C GLN A 310 -1.45 17.84 17.33
#